data_AF-A0A5C4Y1T4-F1
#
_entry.id   AF-A0A5C4Y1T4-F1
#
_cell.length_a   1.000
_cell.length_b   1.000
_cell.length_c   1.000
_cell.angle_alpha   90.00
_cell.angle_beta   90.00
_cell.angle_gamma   90.00
#
_symmetry.space_group_name_H-M   'P 1'
#
loop_
_entity.id
_entity.type
_entity.pdbx_description
1 polymer ?
#
loop_
_entity_poly.entity_id
_entity_poly.type
_entity_poly.pdbx_seq_one_letter_code
_entity_poly.pdbx_strand_id
1 'polypeptide(L)'
;MCGRYASSRSDAQLVEDYAVDAVVGPEVGPSWNVAPTQQVRAVVEREPREDEAGGAPAGSAEGAQRQLRTLRWGLVPSWAKDPGIGSRMINARVETVTEKPAYKRAAARRRCLVPADGYFEWERRPAPDGSGKELKVPHFLHAADGGPLTFAGLYELWKDPATPEGEDPWLWTVTVITTQARDAAGRIHDRSPVVLPADFQADWLDPALTDLDLVRQVLDAVPPPQLATHEVGRAVGSPRVNGPQLVLPLDELQG
;
A
#
# COMPACT_ATOMS: atom_id res chain seq x y z
N MET A 1 -12.97 1.89 0.36
CA MET A 1 -11.68 2.47 0.79
C MET A 1 -10.85 1.27 1.17
N CYS A 2 -9.72 1.05 0.49
CA CYS A 2 -8.92 -0.16 0.69
C CYS A 2 -8.34 -0.19 2.11
N GLY A 3 -9.00 -0.93 3.00
CA GLY A 3 -8.66 -1.08 4.41
C GLY A 3 -8.29 -2.50 4.82
N ARG A 4 -8.14 -3.40 3.84
CA ARG A 4 -7.63 -4.76 4.05
C ARG A 4 -7.07 -5.33 2.76
N TYR A 5 -5.95 -6.03 2.84
CA TYR A 5 -5.39 -6.71 1.67
C TYR A 5 -4.61 -7.98 2.06
N ALA A 6 -4.25 -8.79 1.08
CA ALA A 6 -3.39 -9.95 1.24
C ALA A 6 -2.02 -9.66 0.63
N SER A 7 -0.97 -10.09 1.30
CA SER A 7 0.42 -10.03 0.85
C SER A 7 1.12 -11.26 1.44
N SER A 8 1.12 -12.34 0.67
CA SER A 8 1.61 -13.67 1.09
C SER A 8 2.91 -14.07 0.40
N ARG A 9 3.42 -13.24 -0.51
CA ARG A 9 4.74 -13.43 -1.12
C ARG A 9 5.85 -13.28 -0.07
N SER A 10 6.86 -14.13 -0.20
CA SER A 10 8.08 -14.05 0.60
C SER A 10 8.97 -12.88 0.14
N ASP A 11 9.87 -12.44 1.03
CA ASP A 11 10.86 -11.42 0.67
C ASP A 11 11.70 -11.81 -0.55
N ALA A 12 12.05 -13.09 -0.71
CA ALA A 12 12.82 -13.56 -1.86
C ALA A 12 12.06 -13.36 -3.19
N GLN A 13 10.75 -13.65 -3.20
CA GLN A 13 9.90 -13.42 -4.38
C GLN A 13 9.77 -11.92 -4.66
N LEU A 14 9.55 -11.11 -3.63
CA LEU A 14 9.46 -9.65 -3.79
C LEU A 14 10.78 -9.03 -4.26
N VAL A 15 11.92 -9.58 -3.83
CA VAL A 15 13.23 -9.13 -4.29
C VAL A 15 13.40 -9.40 -5.79
N GLU A 16 12.98 -10.56 -6.26
CA GLU A 16 13.00 -10.92 -7.68
C GLU A 16 12.00 -10.10 -8.49
N ASP A 17 10.74 -10.04 -8.07
CA ASP A 17 9.64 -9.36 -8.78
C ASP A 17 9.91 -7.87 -9.03
N TYR A 18 10.58 -7.21 -8.09
CA TYR A 18 10.81 -5.76 -8.13
C TYR A 18 12.28 -5.36 -8.36
N ALA A 19 13.18 -6.32 -8.58
CA ALA A 19 14.63 -6.08 -8.71
C ALA A 19 15.19 -5.25 -7.54
N VAL A 20 14.95 -5.73 -6.31
CA VAL A 20 15.38 -5.06 -5.07
C VAL A 20 16.86 -5.32 -4.80
N ASP A 21 17.59 -4.27 -4.42
CA ASP A 21 19.01 -4.36 -4.05
C ASP A 21 19.23 -4.72 -2.57
N ALA A 22 18.33 -4.29 -1.69
CA ALA A 22 18.44 -4.52 -0.25
C ALA A 22 17.09 -4.66 0.47
N VAL A 23 17.04 -5.56 1.46
CA VAL A 23 15.91 -5.72 2.38
C VAL A 23 16.24 -5.02 3.70
N VAL A 24 15.36 -4.12 4.17
CA VAL A 24 15.62 -3.29 5.36
C VAL A 24 14.45 -3.33 6.34
N GLY A 25 14.76 -3.52 7.62
CA GLY A 25 13.78 -3.61 8.71
C GLY A 25 13.42 -5.05 9.07
N PRO A 26 12.60 -5.24 10.12
CA PRO A 26 12.23 -6.57 10.61
C PRO A 26 11.47 -7.36 9.54
N GLU A 27 11.63 -8.67 9.55
CA GLU A 27 10.91 -9.57 8.66
C GLU A 27 9.39 -9.43 8.84
N VAL A 28 8.67 -9.38 7.72
CA VAL A 28 7.20 -9.41 7.69
C VAL A 28 6.81 -10.69 7.00
N GLY A 29 6.29 -11.65 7.77
CA GLY A 29 5.81 -12.92 7.23
C GLY A 29 4.56 -12.77 6.36
N PRO A 30 4.17 -13.83 5.63
CA PRO A 30 2.99 -13.82 4.79
C PRO A 30 1.72 -13.52 5.58
N SER A 31 0.83 -12.71 5.00
CA SER A 31 -0.44 -12.36 5.59
C SER A 31 -1.55 -12.30 4.55
N TRP A 32 -2.62 -13.04 4.78
CA TRP A 32 -3.84 -13.02 3.98
C TRP A 32 -4.87 -12.02 4.51
N ASN A 33 -4.51 -11.24 5.53
CA ASN A 33 -5.42 -10.31 6.19
C ASN A 33 -4.71 -9.09 6.77
N VAL A 34 -3.86 -8.44 5.96
CA VAL A 34 -3.13 -7.23 6.34
C VAL A 34 -4.12 -6.12 6.64
N ALA A 35 -4.05 -5.59 7.86
CA ALA A 35 -4.92 -4.54 8.39
C ALA A 35 -4.13 -3.25 8.70
N PRO A 36 -4.81 -2.08 8.77
CA PRO A 36 -4.22 -0.85 9.23
C PRO A 36 -3.36 -0.99 10.48
N THR A 37 -2.31 -0.16 10.56
CA THR A 37 -1.33 -0.08 11.64
C THR A 37 -0.37 -1.26 11.78
N GLN A 38 -0.56 -2.34 11.02
CA GLN A 38 0.40 -3.43 10.94
C GLN A 38 1.62 -3.04 10.10
N GLN A 39 2.70 -3.83 10.26
CA GLN A 39 3.88 -3.74 9.43
C GLN A 39 3.64 -4.42 8.08
N VAL A 40 4.19 -3.84 7.02
CA VAL A 40 4.03 -4.29 5.63
C VAL A 40 5.33 -4.08 4.88
N ARG A 41 5.55 -4.87 3.83
CA ARG A 41 6.63 -4.61 2.87
C ARG A 41 6.19 -3.54 1.86
N ALA A 42 7.08 -2.60 1.57
CA ALA A 42 6.94 -1.71 0.42
C ALA A 42 8.29 -1.55 -0.28
N VAL A 43 8.25 -1.41 -1.59
CA VAL A 43 9.42 -1.12 -2.41
C VAL A 43 9.58 0.39 -2.51
N VAL A 44 10.75 0.89 -2.17
CA VAL A 44 11.12 2.30 -2.30
C VAL A 44 12.37 2.40 -3.16
N GLU A 45 12.54 3.53 -3.83
CA GLU A 45 13.79 3.87 -4.49
C GLU A 45 14.30 5.15 -3.86
N ARG A 46 15.51 5.09 -3.29
CA ARG A 46 16.10 6.23 -2.59
C ARG A 46 17.61 6.22 -2.69
N GLU A 47 18.18 7.41 -2.66
CA GLU A 47 19.61 7.55 -2.40
C GLU A 47 19.89 7.13 -0.94
N PRO A 48 20.86 6.25 -0.70
CA PRO A 48 21.38 6.00 0.64
C PRO A 48 21.88 7.31 1.25
N ARG A 49 21.73 7.52 2.56
CA ARG A 49 22.38 8.67 3.21
C ARG A 49 23.90 8.55 3.07
N GLU A 50 24.65 9.65 3.16
CA GLU A 50 26.13 9.61 3.09
C GLU A 50 26.72 8.57 4.06
N ASP A 51 26.16 8.47 5.26
CA ASP A 51 26.50 7.50 6.31
C ASP A 51 26.21 6.04 5.90
N GLU A 52 25.31 5.82 4.93
CA GLU A 52 24.93 4.54 4.32
C GLU A 52 25.59 4.31 2.94
N ALA A 53 26.09 5.37 2.28
CA ALA A 53 26.37 5.40 0.84
C ALA A 53 27.84 5.13 0.45
N GLY A 54 28.76 4.97 1.40
CA GLY A 54 30.17 4.73 1.09
C GLY A 54 30.84 5.81 0.21
N GLY A 55 30.26 7.01 0.08
CA GLY A 55 30.84 8.17 -0.59
C GLY A 55 30.31 8.56 -1.99
N ALA A 56 29.15 8.04 -2.44
CA ALA A 56 28.55 8.49 -3.72
C ALA A 56 27.89 9.89 -3.62
N PRO A 57 27.98 10.74 -4.68
CA PRO A 57 27.41 12.09 -4.66
C PRO A 57 25.87 12.09 -4.72
N ALA A 58 25.26 12.94 -3.89
CA ALA A 58 23.81 13.11 -3.78
C ALA A 58 23.18 13.77 -5.03
N GLY A 59 22.00 13.31 -5.43
CA GLY A 59 21.18 13.90 -6.50
C GLY A 59 21.37 13.31 -7.90
N SER A 60 21.85 12.07 -8.03
CA SER A 60 21.96 11.37 -9.31
C SER A 60 21.24 10.03 -9.26
N ALA A 61 20.48 9.69 -10.31
CA ALA A 61 19.80 8.39 -10.42
C ALA A 61 20.78 7.21 -10.32
N GLU A 62 22.06 7.42 -10.66
CA GLU A 62 23.14 6.43 -10.56
C GLU A 62 23.49 6.01 -9.11
N GLY A 63 23.01 6.75 -8.10
CA GLY A 63 23.21 6.43 -6.67
C GLY A 63 21.95 5.94 -5.95
N ALA A 64 20.80 5.87 -6.62
CA ALA A 64 19.56 5.42 -6.00
C ALA A 64 19.55 3.89 -5.85
N GLN A 65 19.20 3.42 -4.65
CA GLN A 65 19.05 2.01 -4.34
C GLN A 65 17.56 1.66 -4.21
N ARG A 66 17.15 0.57 -4.84
CA ARG A 66 15.82 0.00 -4.64
C ARG A 66 15.82 -0.90 -3.41
N GLN A 67 14.97 -0.55 -2.44
CA GLN A 67 14.90 -1.24 -1.15
C GLN A 67 13.51 -1.83 -0.91
N LEU A 68 13.47 -3.06 -0.41
CA LEU A 68 12.28 -3.64 0.20
C LEU A 68 12.30 -3.30 1.69
N ARG A 69 11.49 -2.32 2.10
CA ARG A 69 11.48 -1.84 3.49
C ARG A 69 10.25 -2.32 4.24
N THR A 70 10.42 -2.56 5.53
CA THR A 70 9.29 -2.71 6.46
C THR A 70 8.77 -1.34 6.88
N LEU A 71 7.50 -1.07 6.63
CA LEU A 71 6.81 0.16 7.04
C LEU A 71 5.54 -0.16 7.81
N ARG A 72 5.11 0.77 8.67
CA ARG A 72 3.78 0.71 9.28
C ARG A 72 2.72 1.28 8.35
N TRP A 73 1.65 0.53 8.08
CA TRP A 73 0.54 1.03 7.27
C TRP A 73 -0.33 2.03 8.04
N GLY A 74 -0.30 3.29 7.63
CA GLY A 74 -0.93 4.43 8.29
C GLY A 74 0.06 5.58 8.41
N LEU A 75 0.06 6.49 7.42
CA LEU A 75 1.08 7.53 7.27
C LEU A 75 1.07 8.51 8.45
N VAL A 76 2.25 8.75 9.02
CA VAL A 76 2.47 9.75 10.06
C VAL A 76 3.26 10.91 9.44
N PRO A 77 2.65 12.10 9.24
CA PRO A 77 3.37 13.25 8.73
C PRO A 77 4.53 13.61 9.64
N SER A 78 5.65 14.04 9.07
CA SER A 78 6.88 14.35 9.83
C SER A 78 6.72 15.42 10.92
N TRP A 79 5.67 16.26 10.83
CA TRP A 79 5.33 17.32 11.78
C TRP A 79 4.28 16.91 12.82
N ALA A 80 3.76 15.68 12.75
CA ALA A 80 2.77 15.20 13.70
C ALA A 80 3.36 15.17 15.12
N LYS A 81 2.55 15.53 16.12
CA LYS A 81 2.93 15.43 17.54
C LYS A 81 2.72 14.02 18.10
N ASP A 82 1.86 13.24 17.46
CA ASP A 82 1.40 11.93 17.93
C ASP A 82 1.28 10.97 16.73
N PRO A 83 1.96 9.80 16.75
CA PRO A 83 1.91 8.81 15.67
C PRO A 83 0.54 8.10 15.53
N GLY A 84 -0.37 8.29 16.50
CA GLY A 84 -1.75 7.81 16.47
C GLY A 84 -2.56 8.38 15.30
N ILE A 85 -2.18 9.53 14.75
CA ILE A 85 -2.79 10.11 13.53
C ILE A 85 -2.75 9.13 12.34
N GLY A 86 -1.72 8.28 12.27
CA GLY A 86 -1.53 7.33 11.17
C GLY A 86 -2.69 6.36 10.97
N SER A 87 -3.43 6.02 12.04
CA SER A 87 -4.64 5.18 11.96
C SER A 87 -5.73 5.73 11.04
N ARG A 88 -5.74 7.05 10.82
CA ARG A 88 -6.69 7.77 9.94
C ARG A 88 -6.11 8.09 8.56
N MET A 89 -4.85 7.74 8.32
CA MET A 89 -4.08 8.12 7.14
C MET A 89 -3.61 6.89 6.34
N ILE A 90 -4.41 5.83 6.37
CA ILE A 90 -4.15 4.57 5.66
C ILE A 90 -4.32 4.70 4.14
N ASN A 91 -5.12 5.68 3.70
CA ASN A 91 -5.33 5.99 2.29
C ASN A 91 -5.14 7.50 2.01
N ALA A 92 -4.57 7.80 0.85
CA ALA A 92 -4.54 9.14 0.27
C ALA A 92 -5.42 9.17 -0.99
N ARG A 93 -6.19 10.24 -1.19
CA ARG A 93 -7.03 10.38 -2.39
C ARG A 93 -6.20 10.96 -3.52
N VAL A 94 -6.17 10.29 -4.67
CA VAL A 94 -5.42 10.74 -5.86
C VAL A 94 -5.73 12.20 -6.17
N GLU A 95 -6.99 12.62 -6.07
CA GLU A 95 -7.50 13.98 -6.34
C GLU A 95 -6.79 15.08 -5.54
N THR A 96 -6.24 14.78 -4.36
CA THR A 96 -5.68 15.80 -3.45
C THR A 96 -4.30 15.45 -2.92
N VAL A 97 -3.69 14.37 -3.42
CA VAL A 97 -2.44 13.82 -2.88
C VAL A 97 -1.25 14.77 -3.11
N THR A 98 -1.26 15.52 -4.21
CA THR A 98 -0.24 16.52 -4.55
C THR A 98 -0.50 17.90 -3.91
N GLU A 99 -1.68 18.11 -3.31
CA GLU A 99 -2.08 19.40 -2.76
C GLU A 99 -1.98 19.45 -1.22
N LYS A 100 -2.41 18.36 -0.56
CA LYS A 100 -2.57 18.36 0.91
C LYS A 100 -1.22 18.41 1.63
N PRO A 101 -1.05 19.25 2.66
CA PRO A 101 0.20 19.33 3.43
C PRO A 101 0.67 17.99 4.03
N ALA A 102 -0.27 17.11 4.33
CA ALA A 102 -0.02 15.76 4.82
C ALA A 102 0.69 14.85 3.80
N TYR A 103 0.56 15.11 2.50
CA TYR A 103 0.98 14.18 1.45
C TYR A 103 1.92 14.82 0.43
N LYS A 104 1.77 16.11 0.10
CA LYS A 104 2.48 16.74 -1.02
C LYS A 104 4.01 16.60 -0.96
N ARG A 105 4.60 16.64 0.24
CA ARG A 105 6.05 16.44 0.40
C ARG A 105 6.48 15.00 0.11
N ALA A 106 5.66 14.03 0.50
CA ALA A 106 5.89 12.63 0.21
C ALA A 106 5.58 12.32 -1.26
N ALA A 107 4.52 12.89 -1.84
CA ALA A 107 4.21 12.78 -3.27
C ALA A 107 5.37 13.22 -4.16
N ALA A 108 6.13 14.24 -3.76
CA ALA A 108 7.30 14.72 -4.51
C ALA A 108 8.57 13.88 -4.35
N ARG A 109 8.75 13.13 -3.25
CA ARG A 109 10.08 12.57 -2.89
C ARG A 109 10.08 11.20 -2.22
N ARG A 110 8.93 10.69 -1.82
CA ARG A 110 8.78 9.49 -0.99
C ARG A 110 7.62 8.64 -1.50
N ARG A 111 7.75 8.24 -2.75
CA ARG A 111 6.84 7.32 -3.42
C ARG A 111 7.31 5.89 -3.19
N CYS A 112 6.36 4.96 -3.17
CA CYS A 112 6.64 3.54 -2.98
C CYS A 112 5.63 2.69 -3.74
N LEU A 113 5.99 1.43 -3.92
CA LEU A 113 5.11 0.37 -4.38
C LEU A 113 4.71 -0.48 -3.18
N VAL A 114 3.42 -0.81 -3.06
CA VAL A 114 2.91 -1.73 -2.02
C VAL A 114 2.43 -3.01 -2.70
N PRO A 115 3.20 -4.11 -2.63
CA PRO A 115 2.82 -5.39 -3.22
C PRO A 115 1.64 -6.04 -2.51
N ALA A 116 0.71 -6.58 -3.28
CA ALA A 116 -0.47 -7.28 -2.77
C ALA A 116 -0.86 -8.44 -3.68
N ASP A 117 -1.35 -9.54 -3.11
CA ASP A 117 -2.00 -10.61 -3.88
C ASP A 117 -3.38 -10.15 -4.37
N GLY A 118 -4.01 -9.27 -3.60
CA GLY A 118 -5.34 -8.72 -3.82
C GLY A 118 -5.80 -7.93 -2.60
N TYR A 119 -6.96 -7.28 -2.69
CA TYR A 119 -7.53 -6.51 -1.58
C TYR A 119 -8.98 -6.88 -1.30
N PHE A 120 -9.46 -6.57 -0.10
CA PHE A 120 -10.84 -6.84 0.29
C PHE A 120 -11.67 -5.56 0.30
N GLU A 121 -12.89 -5.67 -0.21
CA GLU A 121 -13.94 -4.67 -0.05
C GLU A 121 -15.24 -5.34 0.36
N TRP A 122 -16.14 -4.57 0.98
CA TRP A 122 -17.41 -5.08 1.49
C TRP A 122 -18.58 -4.50 0.71
N GLU A 123 -19.25 -5.33 -0.06
CA GLU A 123 -20.49 -4.96 -0.75
C GLU A 123 -21.61 -4.82 0.28
N ARG A 124 -22.39 -3.74 0.17
CA ARG A 124 -23.57 -3.50 1.00
C ARG A 124 -24.79 -4.06 0.28
N ARG A 125 -25.45 -5.04 0.90
CA ARG A 125 -26.69 -5.65 0.40
C ARG A 125 -27.79 -5.53 1.44
N PRO A 126 -29.07 -5.54 1.06
CA PRO A 126 -30.17 -5.69 2.02
C PRO A 126 -30.00 -6.96 2.84
N ALA A 127 -30.20 -6.88 4.15
CA ALA A 127 -30.23 -8.07 5.01
C ALA A 127 -31.43 -8.96 4.65
N PRO A 128 -31.24 -10.30 4.58
CA PRO A 128 -32.31 -11.22 4.18
C PRO A 128 -33.40 -11.39 5.25
N ASP A 129 -33.19 -10.85 6.46
CA ASP A 129 -34.10 -10.96 7.61
C ASP A 129 -35.25 -9.93 7.58
N GLY A 130 -35.35 -9.12 6.53
CA GLY A 130 -36.38 -8.08 6.39
C GLY A 130 -36.25 -6.93 7.39
N SER A 131 -35.15 -6.83 8.14
CA SER A 131 -34.94 -5.81 9.18
C SER A 131 -34.64 -4.42 8.65
N GLY A 132 -34.47 -4.27 7.33
CA GLY A 132 -34.01 -3.03 6.69
C GLY A 132 -32.53 -2.70 6.95
N LYS A 133 -31.79 -3.58 7.64
CA LYS A 133 -30.34 -3.44 7.85
C LYS A 133 -29.56 -3.83 6.60
N GLU A 134 -28.33 -3.32 6.52
CA GLU A 134 -27.39 -3.75 5.48
C GLU A 134 -26.55 -4.94 5.96
N LEU A 135 -26.46 -5.96 5.11
CA LEU A 135 -25.45 -7.00 5.18
C LEU A 135 -24.19 -6.52 4.43
N LYS A 136 -23.02 -6.69 5.06
CA LYS A 136 -21.72 -6.47 4.44
C LYS A 136 -21.15 -7.80 3.98
N VAL A 137 -21.11 -8.03 2.67
CA VAL A 137 -20.55 -9.24 2.04
C VAL A 137 -19.11 -8.94 1.62
N PRO A 138 -18.10 -9.64 2.18
CA PRO A 138 -16.72 -9.42 1.80
C PRO A 138 -16.43 -10.05 0.44
N HIS A 139 -15.74 -9.28 -0.40
CA HIS A 139 -15.18 -9.71 -1.67
C HIS A 139 -13.67 -9.64 -1.61
N PHE A 140 -13.01 -10.59 -2.26
CA PHE A 140 -11.60 -10.46 -2.62
C PHE A 140 -11.51 -9.97 -4.06
N LEU A 141 -10.70 -8.95 -4.29
CA LEU A 141 -10.43 -8.37 -5.61
C LEU A 141 -8.95 -8.58 -5.92
N HIS A 142 -8.67 -9.21 -7.06
CA HIS A 142 -7.33 -9.61 -7.47
C HIS A 142 -7.12 -9.38 -8.96
N ALA A 143 -5.88 -9.50 -9.43
CA ALA A 143 -5.58 -9.37 -10.85
C ALA A 143 -6.31 -10.46 -11.65
N ALA A 144 -6.92 -10.09 -12.78
CA ALA A 144 -7.69 -11.02 -13.60
C ALA A 144 -6.81 -12.13 -14.23
N ASP A 145 -5.51 -11.87 -14.39
CA ASP A 145 -4.51 -12.81 -14.91
C ASP A 145 -3.86 -13.68 -13.82
N GLY A 146 -4.26 -13.51 -12.54
CA GLY A 146 -3.68 -14.22 -11.40
C GLY A 146 -2.32 -13.69 -10.94
N GLY A 147 -1.82 -12.61 -11.52
CA GLY A 147 -0.60 -11.92 -11.10
C GLY A 147 -0.78 -11.12 -9.80
N PRO A 148 0.32 -10.59 -9.22
CA PRO A 148 0.24 -9.69 -8.08
C PRO A 148 -0.31 -8.32 -8.50
N LEU A 149 -1.01 -7.66 -7.59
CA LEU A 149 -1.29 -6.24 -7.67
C LEU A 149 -0.15 -5.44 -7.05
N THR A 150 0.14 -4.27 -7.63
CA THR A 150 1.09 -3.31 -7.08
C THR A 150 0.37 -1.99 -6.83
N PHE A 151 0.20 -1.59 -5.57
CA PHE A 151 -0.46 -0.31 -5.28
C PHE A 151 0.54 0.85 -5.28
N ALA A 152 0.15 1.99 -5.85
CA ALA A 152 0.86 3.24 -5.66
C ALA A 152 0.72 3.70 -4.20
N GLY A 153 1.84 3.89 -3.51
CA GLY A 153 1.88 4.36 -2.14
C GLY A 153 2.79 5.56 -1.95
N LEU A 154 2.61 6.23 -0.81
CA LEU A 154 3.57 7.21 -0.30
C LEU A 154 4.08 6.76 1.05
N TYR A 155 5.34 7.06 1.34
CA TYR A 155 5.91 6.84 2.66
C TYR A 155 6.35 8.14 3.35
N GLU A 156 6.42 8.10 4.67
CA GLU A 156 6.96 9.17 5.50
C GLU A 156 7.88 8.63 6.58
N LEU A 157 8.81 9.50 7.00
CA LEU A 157 9.66 9.28 8.15
C LEU A 157 9.22 10.25 9.24
N TRP A 158 8.79 9.70 10.37
CA TRP A 158 8.48 10.47 11.56
C TRP A 158 9.52 10.19 12.64
N LYS A 159 10.14 11.23 13.18
CA LYS A 159 11.13 11.10 14.26
C LYS A 159 10.39 11.10 15.59
N ASP A 160 10.46 10.01 16.33
CA ASP A 160 9.88 9.92 17.66
C ASP A 160 10.70 10.77 18.64
N PRO A 161 10.11 11.84 19.22
CA PRO A 161 10.81 12.68 20.18
C PRO A 161 11.05 11.99 21.53
N ALA A 162 10.41 10.84 21.78
CA ALA A 162 10.57 10.07 23.01
C ALA A 162 11.65 8.97 22.92
N THR A 163 12.24 8.75 21.75
CA THR A 163 13.29 7.72 21.58
C THR A 163 14.54 8.06 22.39
N PRO A 164 15.07 7.12 23.20
CA PRO A 164 16.32 7.29 23.93
C PRO A 164 17.52 7.62 23.01
N GLU A 165 18.50 8.31 23.56
CA GLU A 165 19.75 8.57 22.84
C GLU A 165 20.46 7.25 22.50
N GLY A 166 20.86 7.09 21.23
CA GLY A 166 21.52 5.87 20.73
C GLY A 166 20.59 4.83 20.09
N GLU A 167 19.27 5.02 20.16
CA GLU A 167 18.29 4.19 19.45
C GLU A 167 17.84 4.85 18.13
N ASP A 168 17.35 4.05 17.17
CA ASP A 168 16.79 4.57 15.91
C ASP A 168 15.44 5.25 16.18
N PRO A 169 15.32 6.59 16.00
CA PRO A 169 14.09 7.31 16.31
C PRO A 169 13.09 7.31 15.15
N TRP A 170 13.41 6.68 14.01
CA TRP A 170 12.62 6.84 12.80
C TRP A 170 11.51 5.80 12.67
N LEU A 171 10.27 6.27 12.77
CA LEU A 171 9.10 5.51 12.35
C LEU A 171 8.86 5.70 10.85
N TRP A 172 9.00 4.62 10.10
CA TRP A 172 8.66 4.55 8.68
C TRP A 172 7.21 4.14 8.51
N THR A 173 6.43 4.97 7.82
CA THR A 173 5.00 4.74 7.61
C THR A 173 4.61 4.85 6.16
N VAL A 174 3.54 4.16 5.76
CA VAL A 174 3.05 4.14 4.38
C VAL A 174 1.56 4.43 4.29
N THR A 175 1.11 5.04 3.20
CA THR A 175 -0.30 5.17 2.82
C THR A 175 -0.50 4.68 1.39
N VAL A 176 -1.66 4.10 1.10
CA VAL A 176 -2.03 3.66 -0.25
C VAL A 176 -2.82 4.75 -0.94
N ILE A 177 -2.42 5.13 -2.16
CA ILE A 177 -3.17 6.07 -2.98
C ILE A 177 -4.42 5.36 -3.51
N THR A 178 -5.56 6.04 -3.42
CA THR A 178 -6.86 5.54 -3.88
C THR A 178 -7.42 6.45 -4.94
N THR A 179 -8.18 5.87 -5.87
CA THR A 179 -8.93 6.55 -6.91
C THR A 179 -10.40 6.13 -6.88
N GLN A 180 -11.24 6.76 -7.70
CA GLN A 180 -12.62 6.33 -7.89
C GLN A 180 -12.63 4.91 -8.47
N ALA A 181 -13.38 4.00 -7.84
CA ALA A 181 -13.51 2.65 -8.37
C ALA A 181 -14.32 2.65 -9.68
N ARG A 182 -13.92 1.78 -10.60
CA ARG A 182 -14.62 1.50 -11.86
C ARG A 182 -14.99 0.01 -11.91
N ASP A 183 -15.90 -0.34 -12.82
CA ASP A 183 -16.27 -1.72 -13.16
C ASP A 183 -16.64 -2.60 -11.95
N ALA A 184 -15.97 -3.75 -11.79
CA ALA A 184 -16.24 -4.71 -10.73
C ALA A 184 -16.03 -4.12 -9.34
N ALA A 185 -14.96 -3.36 -9.13
CA ALA A 185 -14.70 -2.68 -7.87
C ALA A 185 -15.78 -1.62 -7.58
N GLY A 186 -16.22 -0.88 -8.60
CA GLY A 186 -17.25 0.16 -8.47
C GLY A 186 -18.63 -0.35 -8.05
N ARG A 187 -18.94 -1.63 -8.34
CA ARG A 187 -20.14 -2.30 -7.84
C ARG A 187 -20.06 -2.60 -6.34
N ILE A 188 -18.86 -2.81 -5.81
CA ILE A 188 -18.62 -3.21 -4.42
C ILE A 188 -18.40 -1.99 -3.51
N HIS A 189 -17.57 -1.02 -3.95
CA HIS A 189 -17.25 0.18 -3.20
C HIS A 189 -16.90 1.35 -4.14
N ASP A 190 -17.15 2.60 -3.74
CA ASP A 190 -16.87 3.82 -4.52
C ASP A 190 -15.37 4.13 -4.74
N ARG A 191 -14.44 3.43 -4.07
CA ARG A 191 -13.00 3.69 -4.09
C ARG A 191 -12.21 2.41 -4.27
N SER A 192 -11.14 2.49 -5.03
CA SER A 192 -10.17 1.41 -5.26
C SER A 192 -8.74 1.94 -5.03
N PRO A 193 -7.77 1.08 -4.71
CA PRO A 193 -6.36 1.48 -4.74
C PRO A 193 -5.96 1.84 -6.18
N VAL A 194 -5.02 2.78 -6.34
CA VAL A 194 -4.35 2.99 -7.62
C VAL A 194 -3.39 1.82 -7.82
N VAL A 195 -3.72 0.93 -8.75
CA VAL A 195 -2.90 -0.23 -9.11
C VAL A 195 -2.00 0.19 -10.28
N LEU A 196 -0.69 0.04 -10.11
CA LEU A 196 0.31 0.39 -11.12
C LEU A 196 0.63 -0.83 -11.99
N PRO A 197 0.39 -0.75 -13.32
CA PRO A 197 0.98 -1.69 -14.27
C PRO A 197 2.51 -1.65 -14.21
N ALA A 198 3.16 -2.75 -14.61
CA ALA A 198 4.61 -2.91 -14.48
C ALA A 198 5.41 -1.79 -15.17
N ASP A 199 4.95 -1.32 -16.34
CA ASP A 199 5.54 -0.24 -17.13
C ASP A 199 5.43 1.14 -16.47
N PHE A 200 4.57 1.34 -15.47
CA PHE A 200 4.46 2.59 -14.71
C PHE A 200 5.31 2.61 -13.43
N GLN A 201 5.82 1.46 -12.99
CA GLN A 201 6.44 1.33 -11.68
C GLN A 201 7.78 2.07 -11.57
N ALA A 202 8.60 2.03 -12.64
CA ALA A 202 9.88 2.72 -12.68
C ALA A 202 9.70 4.25 -12.62
N ASP A 203 8.83 4.80 -13.48
CA ASP A 203 8.52 6.24 -13.49
C ASP A 203 7.93 6.71 -12.16
N TRP A 204 7.10 5.88 -11.52
CA TRP A 204 6.55 6.19 -10.20
C TRP A 204 7.63 6.20 -9.10
N LEU A 205 8.64 5.34 -9.18
CA LEU A 205 9.72 5.26 -8.20
C LEU A 205 10.84 6.26 -8.45
N ASP A 206 10.99 6.79 -9.67
CA ASP A 206 12.10 7.68 -10.05
C ASP A 206 12.28 8.84 -9.05
N PRO A 207 13.38 8.91 -8.29
CA PRO A 207 13.60 9.96 -7.31
C PRO A 207 13.82 11.35 -7.94
N ALA A 208 14.15 11.44 -9.24
CA ALA A 208 14.31 12.69 -9.96
C ALA A 208 12.95 13.36 -10.28
N LEU A 209 11.86 12.58 -10.36
CA LEU A 209 10.50 13.09 -10.51
C LEU A 209 10.04 13.81 -9.25
N THR A 210 10.32 15.11 -9.15
CA THR A 210 9.99 15.93 -7.97
C THR A 210 8.92 17.00 -8.21
N ASP A 211 8.63 17.29 -9.48
CA ASP A 211 7.58 18.22 -9.89
C ASP A 211 6.20 17.60 -9.61
N LEU A 212 5.37 18.31 -8.84
CA LEU A 212 4.07 17.81 -8.41
C LEU A 212 3.03 17.73 -9.53
N ASP A 213 3.15 18.57 -10.55
CA ASP A 213 2.26 18.52 -11.72
C ASP A 213 2.62 17.32 -12.60
N LEU A 214 3.90 16.98 -12.73
CA LEU A 214 4.33 15.76 -13.41
C LEU A 214 3.93 14.50 -12.62
N VAL A 215 4.12 14.48 -11.29
CA VAL A 215 3.63 13.38 -10.43
C VAL A 215 2.12 13.18 -10.61
N ARG A 216 1.36 14.27 -10.70
CA ARG A 216 -0.07 14.24 -10.97
C ARG A 216 -0.37 13.61 -12.32
N GLN A 217 0.35 14.01 -13.38
CA GLN A 217 0.18 13.46 -14.73
C GLN A 217 0.47 11.95 -14.77
N VAL A 218 1.51 11.48 -14.08
CA VAL A 218 1.79 10.03 -13.97
C VAL A 218 0.59 9.30 -13.36
N LEU A 219 0.04 9.81 -12.25
CA LEU A 219 -1.11 9.21 -11.57
C LEU A 219 -2.39 9.22 -12.43
N ASP A 220 -2.63 10.31 -13.17
CA ASP A 220 -3.81 10.45 -14.04
C ASP A 220 -3.71 9.58 -15.31
N ALA A 221 -2.49 9.25 -15.74
CA ALA A 221 -2.23 8.37 -16.88
C ALA A 221 -2.38 6.88 -16.54
N VAL A 222 -2.41 6.50 -15.26
CA VAL A 222 -2.58 5.09 -14.84
C VAL A 222 -3.92 4.56 -15.34
N PRO A 223 -3.93 3.49 -16.16
CA PRO A 223 -5.18 2.92 -16.64
C PRO A 223 -5.95 2.24 -15.49
N PRO A 224 -7.30 2.14 -15.58
CA PRO A 224 -8.07 1.34 -14.64
C PRO A 224 -7.57 -0.11 -14.60
N PRO A 225 -7.44 -0.73 -13.41
CA PRO A 225 -6.97 -2.11 -13.32
C PRO A 225 -8.00 -3.10 -13.85
N GLN A 226 -7.51 -4.18 -14.45
CA GLN A 226 -8.32 -5.34 -14.82
C GLN A 226 -8.42 -6.29 -13.63
N LEU A 227 -9.53 -6.21 -12.90
CA LEU A 227 -9.75 -6.97 -11.67
C LEU A 227 -10.80 -8.06 -11.86
N ALA A 228 -10.51 -9.24 -11.33
CA ALA A 228 -11.49 -10.28 -11.03
C ALA A 228 -11.90 -10.21 -9.55
N THR A 229 -13.05 -10.79 -9.22
CA THR A 229 -13.54 -10.82 -7.84
C THR A 229 -14.45 -12.00 -7.56
N HIS A 230 -14.41 -12.47 -6.31
CA HIS A 230 -15.32 -13.47 -5.75
C HIS A 230 -15.64 -13.14 -4.29
N GLU A 231 -16.77 -13.67 -3.82
CA GLU A 231 -17.14 -13.60 -2.40
C GLU A 231 -16.23 -14.49 -1.56
N VAL A 232 -15.91 -14.05 -0.33
CA VAL A 232 -15.09 -14.81 0.62
C VAL A 232 -15.79 -14.99 1.96
N GLY A 233 -15.21 -15.81 2.84
CA GLY A 233 -15.71 -16.01 4.19
C GLY A 233 -15.72 -14.74 5.04
N ARG A 234 -16.74 -14.57 5.89
CA ARG A 234 -16.89 -13.41 6.79
C ARG A 234 -15.79 -13.26 7.84
N ALA A 235 -15.03 -14.33 8.09
CA ALA A 235 -13.93 -14.36 9.04
C ALA A 235 -12.86 -13.28 8.76
N VAL A 236 -12.69 -12.87 7.49
CA VAL A 236 -11.77 -11.79 7.10
C VAL A 236 -12.06 -10.47 7.82
N GLY A 237 -13.30 -10.22 8.26
CA GLY A 237 -13.66 -9.02 9.02
C GLY A 237 -12.82 -8.83 10.30
N SER A 238 -12.39 -9.93 10.93
CA SER A 238 -11.54 -9.91 12.13
C SER A 238 -10.06 -9.92 11.75
N PRO A 239 -9.27 -8.87 12.09
CA PRO A 239 -7.84 -8.82 11.78
C PRO A 239 -6.99 -9.83 12.57
N ARG A 240 -7.61 -10.57 13.52
CA ARG A 240 -6.95 -11.64 14.26
C ARG A 240 -6.94 -12.98 13.51
N VAL A 241 -7.77 -13.10 12.48
CA VAL A 241 -7.81 -14.29 11.62
C VAL A 241 -6.89 -14.05 10.45
N ASN A 242 -5.85 -14.86 10.30
CA ASN A 242 -4.88 -14.76 9.22
C ASN A 242 -4.57 -16.16 8.68
N GLY A 243 -5.00 -16.47 7.46
CA GLY A 243 -4.73 -17.74 6.83
C GLY A 243 -5.19 -17.79 5.37
N PRO A 244 -4.65 -18.73 4.57
CA PRO A 244 -4.87 -18.78 3.12
C PRO A 244 -6.33 -18.97 2.72
N GLN A 245 -7.15 -19.57 3.59
CA GLN A 245 -8.59 -19.73 3.37
C GLN A 245 -9.34 -18.40 3.23
N LEU A 246 -8.76 -17.28 3.67
CA LEU A 246 -9.43 -15.97 3.61
C LEU A 246 -9.52 -15.38 2.20
N VAL A 247 -8.68 -15.84 1.27
CA VAL A 247 -8.69 -15.40 -0.12
C VAL A 247 -9.39 -16.39 -1.05
N LEU A 248 -9.80 -17.57 -0.54
CA LEU A 248 -10.49 -18.57 -1.33
C LEU A 248 -11.95 -18.19 -1.59
N PRO A 249 -12.50 -18.54 -2.77
CA PRO A 249 -13.93 -18.44 -3.05
C PRO A 249 -14.81 -19.09 -1.97
N LEU A 250 -15.93 -18.44 -1.65
CA LEU A 250 -16.83 -18.89 -0.57
C LEU A 250 -17.42 -20.29 -0.83
N ASP A 251 -17.66 -20.66 -2.08
CA ASP A 251 -18.14 -21.97 -2.49
C ASP A 251 -17.10 -23.08 -2.23
N GLU A 252 -15.82 -22.79 -2.39
CA GLU A 252 -14.73 -23.72 -2.03
C GLU A 252 -14.63 -23.96 -0.51
N LEU A 253 -15.10 -23.03 0.31
CA LEU A 253 -15.12 -23.18 1.78
C LEU A 253 -16.35 -23.95 2.29
N GLN A 254 -17.35 -24.15 1.44
CA GLN A 254 -18.62 -24.80 1.79
C GLN A 254 -18.74 -26.23 1.24
N GLY A 255 -17.83 -26.65 0.36
CA GLY A 255 -17.69 -28.03 -0.12
C GLY A 255 -16.77 -28.87 0.75
#